data_AF-A0A1C4YFR2-F1
#
_entry.id   AF-A0A1C4YFR2-F1
#
_cell.length_a   1.000
_cell.length_b   1.000
_cell.length_c   1.000
_cell.angle_alpha   90.00
_cell.angle_beta   90.00
_cell.angle_gamma   90.00
#
_symmetry.space_group_name_H-M   'P 1'
#
loop_
_entity.id
_entity.type
_entity.pdbx_description
1 polymer ?
#
loop_
_entity_poly.entity_id
_entity_poly.type
_entity_poly.pdbx_seq_one_letter_code
_entity_poly.pdbx_strand_id
1 'polypeptide(L)'
;MSYQAVQWALDDAPMLRTKSGKPDTTARAVLVARAERADEFGRDSHAAIEDVIWRTGYDERTIQRAEDRLEAAGLLVRDGTTQFGTTRWNLAMSQKRDPAERAEIETAIEKRKSDNAARERARRAAARAKGPITNPGRMDPASTRVDGDDPRVDADSTRGDLNATRVDATPPEPPTNLPGTPEKPPRNLPLGARCPQAPCAPSRLRLLGTGLKAHSLRTASNHLSLRPQLTTARARSAPRRLSAWSPATLTPADPKTNRAVSSPPPYPPQMPQGPPAGAALASA
;
A
#
# COMPACT_ATOMS: atom_id res chain seq x y z
N MET A 1 -12.65 -7.86 -16.48
CA MET A 1 -12.18 -7.51 -15.13
C MET A 1 -13.24 -7.97 -14.16
N SER A 2 -12.86 -8.67 -13.10
CA SER A 2 -13.78 -9.14 -12.08
C SER A 2 -13.98 -8.07 -11.00
N TYR A 3 -15.21 -7.59 -10.84
CA TYR A 3 -15.55 -6.64 -9.77
C TYR A 3 -15.39 -7.29 -8.38
N GLN A 4 -15.76 -8.56 -8.24
CA GLN A 4 -15.70 -9.28 -6.96
C GLN A 4 -14.27 -9.46 -6.46
N ALA A 5 -13.33 -9.80 -7.35
CA ALA A 5 -11.93 -9.95 -6.97
C ALA A 5 -11.32 -8.61 -6.52
N VAL A 6 -11.65 -7.52 -7.21
CA VAL A 6 -11.17 -6.17 -6.86
C VAL A 6 -11.77 -5.70 -5.54
N GLN A 7 -13.07 -5.89 -5.34
CA GLN A 7 -13.75 -5.54 -4.09
C GLN A 7 -13.16 -6.33 -2.91
N TRP A 8 -12.94 -7.65 -3.07
CA TRP A 8 -12.26 -8.45 -2.06
C TRP A 8 -10.86 -7.91 -1.76
N ALA A 9 -10.06 -7.62 -2.80
CA ALA A 9 -8.72 -7.09 -2.62
C ALA A 9 -8.70 -5.73 -1.89
N LEU A 10 -9.74 -4.90 -2.07
CA LEU A 10 -9.84 -3.55 -1.50
C LEU A 10 -10.47 -3.49 -0.10
N ASP A 11 -11.37 -4.40 0.24
CA ASP A 11 -12.14 -4.31 1.48
C ASP A 11 -11.86 -5.51 2.39
N ASP A 12 -11.93 -6.72 1.84
CA ASP A 12 -11.95 -7.96 2.60
C ASP A 12 -10.58 -8.60 2.80
N ALA A 13 -9.61 -8.36 1.92
CA ALA A 13 -8.30 -9.01 2.02
C ALA A 13 -7.55 -8.55 3.29
N PRO A 14 -6.94 -9.49 4.07
CA PRO A 14 -6.07 -9.15 5.18
C PRO A 14 -4.98 -8.15 4.78
N MET A 15 -4.74 -7.16 5.64
CA MET A 15 -3.74 -6.13 5.37
C MET A 15 -2.37 -6.57 5.90
N LEU A 16 -1.45 -6.89 5.00
CA LEU A 16 -0.09 -7.21 5.40
C LEU A 16 0.54 -6.05 6.17
N ARG A 17 1.32 -6.40 7.18
CA ARG A 17 2.11 -5.43 7.95
C ARG A 17 3.58 -5.62 7.61
N THR A 18 4.25 -4.50 7.38
CA THR A 18 5.70 -4.46 7.22
C THR A 18 6.39 -4.88 8.53
N LYS A 19 7.70 -5.15 8.48
CA LYS A 19 8.52 -5.41 9.68
C LYS A 19 8.42 -4.29 10.75
N SER A 20 8.04 -3.08 10.34
CA SER A 20 7.81 -1.94 11.24
C SER A 20 6.41 -1.90 11.88
N GLY A 21 5.56 -2.90 11.61
CA GLY A 21 4.17 -2.96 12.07
C GLY A 21 3.21 -2.05 11.31
N LYS A 22 3.70 -1.27 10.33
CA LYS A 22 2.87 -0.41 9.47
C LYS A 22 2.18 -1.22 8.38
N PRO A 23 0.95 -0.83 7.95
CA PRO A 23 0.26 -1.47 6.83
C PRO A 23 1.08 -1.35 5.54
N ASP A 24 1.14 -2.43 4.78
CA ASP A 24 1.93 -2.56 3.55
C ASP A 24 1.10 -2.15 2.33
N THR A 25 1.06 -0.84 2.08
CA THR A 25 0.25 -0.26 0.98
C THR A 25 0.72 -0.71 -0.40
N THR A 26 2.02 -1.01 -0.55
CA THR A 26 2.58 -1.53 -1.81
C THR A 26 2.04 -2.91 -2.13
N ALA A 27 2.04 -3.83 -1.15
CA ALA A 27 1.45 -5.15 -1.32
C ALA A 27 -0.05 -5.07 -1.66
N ARG A 28 -0.78 -4.15 -1.02
CA ARG A 28 -2.20 -3.89 -1.33
C ARG A 28 -2.41 -3.46 -2.78
N ALA A 29 -1.65 -2.49 -3.26
CA ALA A 29 -1.79 -1.99 -4.63
C ALA A 29 -1.45 -3.07 -5.68
N VAL A 30 -0.41 -3.87 -5.45
CA VAL A 30 -0.07 -5.00 -6.33
C VAL A 30 -1.18 -6.06 -6.33
N LEU A 31 -1.75 -6.37 -5.17
CA LEU A 31 -2.88 -7.31 -5.05
C LEU A 31 -4.11 -6.83 -5.84
N VAL A 32 -4.45 -5.54 -5.76
CA VAL A 32 -5.56 -4.94 -6.52
C VAL A 32 -5.30 -5.02 -8.03
N ALA A 33 -4.09 -4.65 -8.49
CA ALA A 33 -3.73 -4.72 -9.91
C ALA A 33 -3.83 -6.15 -10.48
N ARG A 34 -3.47 -7.15 -9.66
CA ARG A 34 -3.63 -8.58 -9.99
C ARG A 34 -5.10 -9.00 -9.99
N ALA A 35 -5.89 -8.56 -9.01
CA ALA A 35 -7.32 -8.86 -8.90
C ALA A 35 -8.14 -8.38 -10.09
N GLU A 36 -7.79 -7.23 -10.69
CA GLU A 36 -8.46 -6.71 -11.89
C GLU A 36 -8.40 -7.67 -13.09
N ARG A 37 -7.36 -8.50 -13.17
CA ARG A 37 -7.17 -9.50 -14.23
C ARG A 37 -7.65 -10.90 -13.83
N ALA A 38 -8.01 -11.11 -12.57
CA ALA A 38 -8.54 -12.39 -12.10
C ALA A 38 -10.00 -12.58 -12.52
N ASP A 39 -10.46 -13.84 -12.45
CA ASP A 39 -11.87 -14.17 -12.56
C ASP A 39 -12.66 -13.78 -11.29
N GLU A 40 -13.96 -14.09 -11.25
CA GLU A 40 -14.83 -13.85 -10.08
C GLU A 40 -14.43 -14.63 -8.83
N PHE A 41 -13.76 -15.76 -8.99
CA PHE A 41 -13.25 -16.61 -7.91
C PHE A 41 -11.80 -16.28 -7.53
N GLY A 42 -11.21 -15.23 -8.11
CA GLY A 42 -9.83 -14.85 -7.89
C GLY A 42 -8.81 -15.78 -8.57
N ARG A 43 -9.20 -16.61 -9.54
CA ARG A 43 -8.30 -17.51 -10.27
C ARG A 43 -7.82 -16.88 -11.56
N ASP A 44 -6.81 -17.52 -12.15
CA ASP A 44 -6.28 -17.21 -13.47
C ASP A 44 -5.78 -15.76 -13.64
N SER A 45 -5.27 -15.14 -12.56
CA SER A 45 -4.64 -13.83 -12.66
C SER A 45 -3.28 -13.97 -13.36
N HIS A 46 -3.19 -13.49 -14.58
CA HIS A 46 -1.99 -13.58 -15.42
C HIS A 46 -1.51 -12.20 -15.90
N ALA A 47 -1.69 -11.16 -15.08
CA ALA A 47 -1.16 -9.83 -15.41
C ALA A 47 0.35 -9.91 -15.69
N ALA A 48 0.83 -9.37 -16.80
CA ALA A 48 2.27 -9.22 -16.99
C ALA A 48 2.82 -8.27 -15.92
N ILE A 49 4.10 -8.40 -15.53
CA ILE A 49 4.72 -7.46 -14.58
C ILE A 49 4.64 -6.03 -15.14
N GLU A 50 4.82 -5.87 -16.45
CA GLU A 50 4.68 -4.59 -17.17
C GLU A 50 3.29 -3.95 -16.98
N ASP A 51 2.21 -4.74 -17.04
CA ASP A 51 0.84 -4.28 -16.76
C ASP A 51 0.69 -3.79 -15.32
N VAL A 52 1.33 -4.46 -14.36
CA VAL A 52 1.32 -4.07 -12.95
C VAL A 52 2.13 -2.78 -12.74
N ILE A 53 3.28 -2.63 -13.42
CA ILE A 53 4.08 -1.40 -13.43
C ILE A 53 3.24 -0.23 -13.96
N TRP A 54 2.58 -0.41 -15.11
CA TRP A 54 1.76 0.63 -15.72
C TRP A 54 0.65 1.14 -14.79
N ARG A 55 0.00 0.23 -14.04
CA ARG A 55 -1.11 0.57 -13.15
C ARG A 55 -0.67 1.18 -11.81
N THR A 56 0.43 0.70 -11.26
CA THR A 56 0.85 1.08 -9.90
C THR A 56 1.95 2.14 -9.87
N GLY A 57 2.72 2.27 -10.94
CA GLY A 57 3.90 3.13 -11.02
C GLY A 57 5.11 2.61 -10.22
N TYR A 58 5.06 1.41 -9.66
CA TYR A 58 6.18 0.82 -8.94
C TYR A 58 7.20 0.18 -9.89
N ASP A 59 8.46 0.11 -9.45
CA ASP A 59 9.49 -0.62 -10.17
C ASP A 59 9.31 -2.15 -10.03
N GLU A 60 9.82 -2.89 -11.02
CA GLU A 60 9.72 -4.35 -11.10
C GLU A 60 10.18 -5.04 -9.80
N ARG A 61 11.31 -4.60 -9.24
CA ARG A 61 11.88 -5.20 -8.03
C ARG A 61 10.98 -5.02 -6.81
N THR A 62 10.31 -3.88 -6.70
CA THR A 62 9.33 -3.60 -5.64
C THR A 62 8.09 -4.47 -5.79
N ILE A 63 7.62 -4.67 -7.02
CA ILE A 63 6.50 -5.56 -7.34
C ILE A 63 6.85 -7.01 -6.96
N GLN A 64 7.99 -7.54 -7.42
CA GLN A 64 8.44 -8.90 -7.09
C GLN A 64 8.53 -9.11 -5.57
N ARG A 65 9.13 -8.16 -4.82
CA ARG A 65 9.19 -8.23 -3.35
C ARG A 65 7.82 -8.15 -2.68
N ALA A 66 6.86 -7.46 -3.28
CA ALA A 66 5.50 -7.41 -2.79
C ALA A 66 4.77 -8.74 -3.06
N GLU A 67 4.97 -9.32 -4.24
CA GLU A 67 4.46 -10.65 -4.60
C GLU A 67 5.03 -11.73 -3.68
N ASP A 68 6.34 -11.73 -3.40
CA ASP A 68 6.96 -12.66 -2.45
C ASP A 68 6.33 -12.55 -1.05
N ARG A 69 5.99 -11.34 -0.60
CA ARG A 69 5.33 -11.12 0.70
C ARG A 69 3.87 -11.58 0.68
N LEU A 70 3.15 -11.35 -0.41
CA LEU A 70 1.78 -11.83 -0.60
C LEU A 70 1.73 -13.36 -0.68
N GLU A 71 2.70 -13.97 -1.35
CA GLU A 71 2.88 -15.42 -1.44
C GLU A 71 3.23 -16.02 -0.07
N ALA A 72 4.17 -15.41 0.66
CA ALA A 72 4.51 -15.83 2.02
C ALA A 72 3.34 -15.74 3.00
N ALA A 73 2.43 -14.79 2.80
CA ALA A 73 1.20 -14.66 3.58
C ALA A 73 0.06 -15.57 3.08
N GLY A 74 0.25 -16.27 1.96
CA GLY A 74 -0.78 -17.10 1.34
C GLY A 74 -1.94 -16.32 0.73
N LEU A 75 -1.80 -15.01 0.49
CA LEU A 75 -2.81 -14.19 -0.20
C LEU A 75 -2.76 -14.36 -1.72
N LEU A 76 -1.57 -14.67 -2.24
CA LEU A 76 -1.34 -15.10 -3.61
C LEU A 76 -0.77 -16.52 -3.61
N VAL A 77 -1.27 -17.36 -4.50
CA VAL A 77 -0.80 -18.73 -4.69
C VAL A 77 -0.40 -18.89 -6.16
N ARG A 78 0.82 -19.35 -6.44
CA ARG A 78 1.25 -19.67 -7.80
C ARG A 78 0.51 -20.92 -8.28
N ASP A 79 -0.22 -20.80 -9.38
CA ASP A 79 -0.98 -21.90 -10.00
C ASP A 79 -0.21 -22.56 -11.16
N GLY A 80 0.68 -21.79 -11.80
CA GLY A 80 1.51 -22.27 -12.90
C GLY A 80 2.00 -21.14 -13.78
N THR A 81 2.20 -21.42 -15.06
CA THR A 81 2.58 -20.43 -16.08
C THR A 81 1.64 -20.54 -17.27
N THR A 82 1.32 -19.41 -17.91
CA THR A 82 0.62 -19.40 -19.19
C THR A 82 1.53 -19.95 -20.31
N GLN A 83 0.97 -20.19 -21.49
CA GLN A 83 1.73 -20.58 -22.68
C GLN A 83 2.82 -19.57 -23.10
N PHE A 84 2.71 -18.32 -22.63
CA PHE A 84 3.66 -17.24 -22.88
C PHE A 84 4.71 -17.09 -21.77
N GLY A 85 4.73 -18.00 -20.79
CA GLY A 85 5.67 -17.97 -19.67
C GLY A 85 5.28 -17.02 -18.52
N THR A 86 4.17 -16.29 -18.62
CA THR A 86 3.70 -15.42 -17.53
C THR A 86 3.17 -16.27 -16.38
N THR A 87 3.62 -16.00 -15.15
CA THR A 87 3.13 -16.68 -13.95
C THR A 87 1.63 -16.45 -13.76
N ARG A 88 0.88 -17.54 -13.55
CA ARG A 88 -0.53 -17.54 -13.20
C ARG A 88 -0.66 -17.57 -11.68
N TRP A 89 -1.46 -16.65 -11.17
CA TRP A 89 -1.69 -16.46 -9.75
C TRP A 89 -3.17 -16.68 -9.42
N ASN A 90 -3.40 -17.32 -8.27
CA ASN A 90 -4.71 -17.43 -7.65
C ASN A 90 -4.72 -16.57 -6.37
N LEU A 91 -5.79 -15.80 -6.19
CA LEU A 91 -6.05 -14.99 -5.01
C LEU A 91 -6.74 -15.87 -3.97
N ALA A 92 -6.32 -15.78 -2.72
CA ALA A 92 -6.91 -16.54 -1.62
C ALA A 92 -8.20 -15.88 -1.11
N MET A 93 -9.24 -15.84 -1.94
CA MET A 93 -10.53 -15.20 -1.67
C MET A 93 -11.23 -15.70 -0.39
N SER A 94 -10.85 -16.87 0.12
CA SER A 94 -11.33 -17.42 1.39
C SER A 94 -10.77 -16.69 2.62
N GLN A 95 -9.61 -16.05 2.50
CA GLN A 95 -9.03 -15.26 3.57
C GLN A 95 -9.73 -13.91 3.64
N LYS A 96 -10.26 -13.61 4.83
CA LYS A 96 -10.90 -12.33 5.12
C LYS A 96 -10.20 -11.65 6.28
N ARG A 97 -10.19 -10.33 6.24
CA ARG A 97 -9.73 -9.46 7.30
C ARG A 97 -10.61 -9.69 8.52
N ASP A 98 -9.97 -9.74 9.68
CA ASP A 98 -10.70 -9.84 10.93
C ASP A 98 -11.52 -8.55 11.14
N PRO A 99 -12.85 -8.64 11.34
CA PRO A 99 -13.67 -7.48 11.67
C PRO A 99 -13.21 -6.76 12.95
N ALA A 100 -12.52 -7.45 13.87
CA ALA A 100 -11.96 -6.81 15.05
C ALA A 100 -10.89 -5.76 14.71
N GLU A 101 -10.04 -5.99 13.69
CA GLU A 101 -9.05 -5.00 13.24
C GLU A 101 -9.72 -3.70 12.77
N ARG A 102 -10.91 -3.79 12.16
CA ARG A 102 -11.65 -2.60 11.74
C ARG A 102 -12.12 -1.79 12.94
N ALA A 103 -12.66 -2.44 13.96
CA ALA A 103 -13.06 -1.78 15.21
C ALA A 103 -11.85 -1.13 15.91
N GLU A 104 -10.68 -1.77 15.90
CA GLU A 104 -9.44 -1.17 16.42
C GLU A 104 -9.02 0.09 15.64
N ILE A 105 -9.13 0.08 14.31
CA ILE A 105 -8.83 1.26 13.49
C ILE A 105 -9.80 2.40 13.81
N GLU A 106 -11.09 2.11 13.95
CA GLU A 106 -12.13 3.11 14.26
C GLU A 106 -11.90 3.73 15.64
N THR A 107 -11.64 2.91 16.68
CA THR A 107 -11.31 3.40 18.02
C THR A 107 -10.00 4.20 18.05
N ALA A 108 -8.99 3.81 17.27
CA ALA A 108 -7.75 4.58 17.14
C ALA A 108 -7.95 5.94 16.46
N ILE A 109 -8.81 6.01 15.43
CA ILE A 109 -9.19 7.28 14.77
C ILE A 109 -9.96 8.17 15.74
N GLU A 110 -10.93 7.62 16.48
CA GLU A 110 -11.72 8.37 17.46
C GLU A 110 -10.84 8.91 18.59
N LYS A 111 -9.92 8.09 19.11
CA LYS A 111 -8.92 8.54 20.10
C LYS A 111 -8.03 9.65 19.55
N ARG A 112 -7.53 9.52 18.33
CA ARG A 112 -6.72 10.58 17.70
C ARG A 112 -7.53 11.87 17.51
N LYS A 113 -8.82 11.76 17.17
CA LYS A 113 -9.73 12.90 17.02
C LYS A 113 -10.00 13.58 18.37
N SER A 114 -10.22 12.82 19.44
CA SER A 114 -10.44 13.37 20.78
C SER A 114 -9.18 14.04 21.34
N ASP A 115 -8.00 13.44 21.14
CA ASP A 115 -6.71 14.03 21.51
C ASP A 115 -6.44 15.34 20.77
N ASN A 116 -6.71 15.37 19.46
CA ASN A 116 -6.58 16.60 18.66
C ASN A 116 -7.56 17.69 19.12
N ALA A 117 -8.81 17.32 19.44
CA ALA A 117 -9.78 18.26 19.98
C ALA A 117 -9.35 18.79 21.36
N ALA A 118 -8.75 17.96 22.22
CA ALA A 118 -8.20 18.39 23.51
C ALA A 118 -7.02 19.35 23.33
N ARG A 119 -6.10 19.05 22.41
CA ARG A 119 -4.98 19.94 22.06
C ARG A 119 -5.46 21.29 21.52
N GLU A 120 -6.48 21.29 20.67
CA GLU A 120 -7.05 22.53 20.12
C GLU A 120 -7.77 23.34 21.20
N ARG A 121 -8.50 22.69 22.12
CA ARG A 121 -9.08 23.37 23.29
C ARG A 121 -8.01 23.98 24.18
N ALA A 122 -6.92 23.25 24.46
CA ALA A 122 -5.79 23.75 25.23
C ALA A 122 -5.10 24.94 24.53
N ARG A 123 -4.91 24.87 23.22
CA ARG A 123 -4.36 25.97 22.41
C ARG A 123 -5.24 27.22 22.48
N ARG A 124 -6.56 27.06 22.37
CA ARG A 124 -7.52 28.18 22.50
C ARG A 124 -7.54 28.76 23.91
N ALA A 125 -7.48 27.92 24.94
CA ALA A 125 -7.38 28.39 26.32
C ALA A 125 -6.09 29.19 26.56
N ALA A 126 -4.95 28.71 26.07
CA ALA A 126 -3.67 29.41 26.16
C ALA A 126 -3.67 30.74 25.38
N ALA A 127 -4.30 30.79 24.20
CA ALA A 127 -4.44 32.02 23.43
C ALA A 127 -5.31 33.06 24.16
N ARG A 128 -6.40 32.63 24.81
CA ARG A 128 -7.23 33.51 25.66
C ARG A 128 -6.45 34.00 26.89
N ALA A 129 -5.64 33.14 27.50
CA ALA A 129 -4.83 33.49 28.68
C ALA A 129 -3.71 34.50 28.36
N LYS A 130 -3.18 34.51 27.13
CA LYS A 130 -2.15 35.47 26.71
C LYS A 130 -2.67 36.91 26.55
N GLY A 131 -3.99 37.10 26.70
CA GLY A 131 -4.66 38.39 26.50
C GLY A 131 -4.62 38.84 25.03
N PRO A 132 -5.41 39.86 24.66
CA PRO A 132 -5.14 40.58 23.43
C PRO A 132 -3.69 41.08 23.50
N ILE A 133 -2.90 40.81 22.46
CA ILE A 133 -1.56 41.40 22.33
C ILE A 133 -1.78 42.90 22.10
N THR A 134 -2.04 43.63 23.18
CA THR A 134 -1.84 45.09 23.24
C THR A 134 -0.35 45.26 23.15
N ASN A 135 0.17 45.41 21.92
CA ASN A 135 1.55 45.79 21.68
C ASN A 135 1.82 47.08 22.47
N PRO A 136 2.51 47.02 23.62
CA PRO A 136 2.71 48.20 24.44
C PRO A 136 3.90 48.94 23.82
N GLY A 137 3.63 49.85 22.88
CA GLY A 137 4.67 50.79 22.43
C GLY A 137 4.95 50.87 20.93
N ARG A 138 3.97 50.67 20.05
CA ARG A 138 4.02 51.32 18.73
C ARG A 138 2.82 52.23 18.56
N MET A 139 2.77 53.27 19.39
CA MET A 139 2.23 54.54 18.91
C MET A 139 3.18 54.97 17.80
N ASP A 140 2.82 54.79 16.54
CA ASP A 140 3.38 55.60 15.46
C ASP A 140 2.64 56.94 15.55
N PRO A 141 3.26 58.02 16.06
CA PRO A 141 2.60 59.30 16.24
C PRO A 141 2.65 60.08 14.92
N ALA A 142 1.97 59.62 13.87
CA ALA A 142 1.70 60.43 12.66
C ALA A 142 0.90 59.65 11.62
N SER A 143 -0.42 59.54 11.77
CA SER A 143 -1.29 59.43 10.60
C SER A 143 -2.72 59.85 10.89
N THR A 144 -2.89 61.05 11.43
CA THR A 144 -4.08 61.85 11.16
C THR A 144 -3.87 62.55 9.83
N ARG A 145 -4.21 61.88 8.73
CA ARG A 145 -4.60 62.58 7.50
C ARG A 145 -6.10 62.41 7.35
N VAL A 146 -6.80 63.43 7.82
CA VAL A 146 -8.19 63.71 7.50
C VAL A 146 -8.14 64.39 6.12
N ASP A 147 -8.40 63.63 5.08
CA ASP A 147 -8.93 64.12 3.81
C ASP A 147 -10.24 63.30 3.66
N GLY A 148 -11.44 63.84 3.79
CA GLY A 148 -11.91 65.03 3.11
C GLY A 148 -12.63 64.58 1.83
N ASP A 149 -13.93 64.33 1.95
CA ASP A 149 -14.94 64.19 0.89
C ASP A 149 -14.82 63.02 -0.11
N ASP A 150 -15.53 61.92 0.20
CA ASP A 150 -16.27 61.16 -0.83
C ASP A 150 -17.51 60.50 -0.18
N PRO A 151 -18.75 60.97 -0.45
CA PRO A 151 -19.95 60.30 0.01
C PRO A 151 -20.24 59.12 -0.90
N ARG A 152 -19.49 58.02 -0.73
CA ARG A 152 -19.83 56.75 -1.35
C ARG A 152 -20.68 55.91 -0.42
N VAL A 153 -21.99 56.02 -0.67
CA VAL A 153 -23.04 55.00 -0.59
C VAL A 153 -22.79 53.88 0.41
N ASP A 154 -23.57 53.91 1.48
CA ASP A 154 -23.88 52.77 2.35
C ASP A 154 -24.21 51.54 1.51
N ALA A 155 -23.23 50.64 1.38
CA ALA A 155 -23.46 49.26 0.99
C ALA A 155 -23.40 48.43 2.26
N ASP A 156 -24.59 48.28 2.81
CA ASP A 156 -25.05 47.35 3.82
C ASP A 156 -24.05 46.26 4.24
N SER A 157 -23.81 46.29 5.54
CA SER A 157 -23.15 45.31 6.37
C SER A 157 -23.59 43.88 6.04
N THR A 158 -22.95 43.24 5.07
CA THR A 158 -23.05 41.79 4.88
C THR A 158 -22.05 41.13 5.81
N ARG A 159 -22.50 40.94 7.05
CA ARG A 159 -21.96 39.98 7.99
C ARG A 159 -21.90 38.63 7.26
N GLY A 160 -20.71 38.25 6.82
CA GLY A 160 -20.47 37.01 6.08
C GLY A 160 -20.73 35.80 6.95
N ASP A 161 -21.98 35.36 7.00
CA ASP A 161 -22.37 34.03 7.42
C ASP A 161 -21.88 33.04 6.35
N LEU A 162 -20.70 32.47 6.57
CA LEU A 162 -20.04 31.48 5.71
C LEU A 162 -20.74 30.11 5.67
N ASN A 163 -22.05 30.05 5.90
CA ASN A 163 -22.82 28.80 6.01
C ASN A 163 -24.13 28.77 5.21
N ALA A 164 -24.29 29.61 4.19
CA ALA A 164 -25.49 29.54 3.35
C ALA A 164 -25.21 29.86 1.88
N THR A 165 -24.61 28.91 1.17
CA THR A 165 -24.84 28.81 -0.28
C THR A 165 -24.89 27.34 -0.67
N ARG A 166 -25.99 26.69 -0.29
CA ARG A 166 -26.47 25.52 -1.02
C ARG A 166 -27.06 26.06 -2.31
N VAL A 167 -26.20 26.15 -3.34
CA VAL A 167 -26.65 26.29 -4.71
C VAL A 167 -27.37 24.99 -5.04
N ASP A 168 -28.70 25.04 -5.08
CA ASP A 168 -29.50 24.10 -5.87
C ASP A 168 -29.12 24.34 -7.34
N ALA A 169 -27.95 23.83 -7.72
CA ALA A 169 -27.63 23.60 -9.10
C ALA A 169 -28.46 22.37 -9.48
N THR A 170 -29.63 22.61 -10.04
CA THR A 170 -30.30 21.61 -10.87
C THR A 170 -29.22 21.05 -11.79
N PRO A 171 -28.89 19.75 -11.70
CA PRO A 171 -27.83 19.19 -12.52
C PRO A 171 -28.17 19.49 -13.98
N PRO A 172 -27.25 20.05 -14.77
CA PRO A 172 -27.49 20.18 -16.20
C PRO A 172 -27.80 18.79 -16.73
N GLU A 173 -28.94 18.64 -17.41
CA GLU A 173 -29.29 17.38 -18.04
C GLU A 173 -28.11 16.94 -18.90
N PRO A 174 -27.64 15.68 -18.74
CA PRO A 174 -26.54 15.20 -19.55
C PRO A 174 -26.94 15.34 -21.02
N PRO A 175 -26.04 15.78 -21.91
CA PRO A 175 -26.34 15.85 -23.32
C PRO A 175 -26.76 14.45 -23.80
N THR A 176 -28.03 14.30 -24.16
CA THR A 176 -28.60 13.13 -24.82
C THR A 176 -28.08 13.07 -26.25
N ASN A 177 -26.78 12.90 -26.40
CA ASN A 177 -26.16 12.46 -27.63
C ASN A 177 -25.31 11.26 -27.24
N LEU A 178 -25.92 10.07 -27.32
CA LEU A 178 -25.23 8.80 -27.39
C LEU A 178 -24.87 8.56 -28.87
N PRO A 179 -23.67 8.92 -29.35
CA PRO A 179 -23.15 8.34 -30.59
C PRO A 179 -22.76 6.89 -30.27
N GLY A 180 -23.68 5.96 -30.49
CA GLY A 180 -23.36 4.54 -30.36
C GLY A 180 -24.48 3.63 -29.88
N THR A 181 -25.73 3.86 -30.29
CA THR A 181 -26.65 2.72 -30.42
C THR A 181 -26.08 1.84 -31.53
N PRO A 182 -25.61 0.60 -31.25
CA PRO A 182 -25.28 -0.32 -32.31
C PRO A 182 -26.53 -0.52 -33.13
N GLU A 183 -26.46 -0.09 -34.39
CA GLU A 183 -27.47 -0.32 -35.39
C GLU A 183 -27.78 -1.82 -35.37
N LYS A 184 -29.04 -2.13 -35.03
CA LYS A 184 -29.56 -3.49 -35.01
C LYS A 184 -29.32 -4.07 -36.41
N PRO A 185 -28.48 -5.11 -36.57
CA PRO A 185 -28.20 -5.64 -37.90
C PRO A 185 -29.53 -6.07 -38.53
N PRO A 186 -29.78 -5.74 -39.81
CA PRO A 186 -31.00 -6.16 -40.48
C PRO A 186 -31.09 -7.68 -40.41
N ARG A 187 -32.18 -8.13 -39.78
CA ARG A 187 -32.53 -9.53 -39.58
C ARG A 187 -33.07 -10.09 -40.91
N ASN A 188 -32.20 -10.15 -41.92
CA ASN A 188 -32.45 -10.83 -43.18
C ASN A 188 -31.23 -11.66 -43.53
N LEU A 189 -31.12 -12.82 -42.86
CA LEU A 189 -30.31 -13.92 -43.37
C LEU A 189 -31.18 -14.68 -44.39
N PRO A 190 -30.77 -14.79 -45.66
CA PRO A 190 -31.39 -15.75 -46.56
C PRO A 190 -31.10 -17.16 -46.04
N LEU A 191 -32.18 -17.86 -45.71
CA LEU A 191 -32.24 -19.32 -45.68
C LEU A 191 -31.59 -19.84 -46.98
N GLY A 192 -30.42 -20.49 -46.93
CA GLY A 192 -29.91 -21.12 -48.15
C GLY A 192 -28.48 -21.66 -48.22
N ALA A 193 -27.56 -21.31 -47.31
CA ALA A 193 -26.20 -21.83 -47.42
C ALA A 193 -26.01 -23.12 -46.62
N ARG A 194 -26.23 -24.26 -47.28
CA ARG A 194 -25.78 -25.57 -46.82
C ARG A 194 -24.27 -25.53 -46.62
N CYS A 195 -23.79 -25.69 -45.38
CA CYS A 195 -22.39 -26.00 -45.13
C CYS A 195 -22.10 -27.41 -45.69
N PRO A 196 -21.08 -27.60 -46.54
CA PRO A 196 -20.64 -28.93 -46.91
C PRO A 196 -20.05 -29.63 -45.69
N GLN A 197 -20.58 -30.82 -45.40
CA GLN A 197 -19.97 -31.79 -44.50
C GLN A 197 -18.55 -32.08 -44.99
N ALA A 198 -17.55 -31.72 -44.19
CA ALA A 198 -16.22 -32.29 -44.31
C ALA A 198 -16.16 -33.52 -43.39
N PRO A 199 -15.93 -34.73 -43.93
CA PRO A 199 -15.58 -35.90 -43.14
C PRO A 199 -14.05 -35.98 -42.97
N CYS A 200 -13.62 -36.79 -41.99
CA CYS A 200 -12.25 -37.31 -41.78
C CYS A 200 -11.27 -36.33 -41.07
N ALA A 201 -10.46 -36.70 -40.08
CA ALA A 201 -10.22 -37.92 -39.32
C ALA A 201 -9.25 -37.55 -38.16
N PRO A 202 -9.10 -38.38 -37.10
CA PRO A 202 -8.19 -38.12 -35.99
C PRO A 202 -6.77 -38.66 -36.25
N SER A 203 -5.79 -37.77 -36.36
CA SER A 203 -4.37 -38.16 -36.36
C SER A 203 -3.84 -38.27 -34.92
N ARG A 204 -4.03 -39.45 -34.32
CA ARG A 204 -3.27 -39.90 -33.14
C ARG A 204 -1.84 -40.24 -33.56
N LEU A 205 -0.88 -39.37 -33.28
CA LEU A 205 0.53 -39.76 -33.25
C LEU A 205 0.88 -40.24 -31.84
N ARG A 206 0.81 -41.56 -31.65
CA ARG A 206 1.50 -42.26 -30.56
C ARG A 206 2.99 -42.35 -30.92
N LEU A 207 3.81 -41.52 -30.31
CA LEU A 207 5.25 -41.75 -30.25
C LEU A 207 5.54 -42.72 -29.11
N LEU A 208 5.69 -44.01 -29.48
CA LEU A 208 6.41 -44.99 -28.70
C LEU A 208 7.90 -44.57 -28.69
N GLY A 209 8.32 -43.91 -27.62
CA GLY A 209 9.73 -43.75 -27.26
C GLY A 209 10.10 -44.83 -26.26
N THR A 210 10.67 -45.93 -26.77
CA THR A 210 11.27 -47.01 -25.99
C THR A 210 12.43 -46.50 -25.14
N GLY A 211 12.64 -47.16 -24.01
CA GLY A 211 13.42 -46.63 -22.89
C GLY A 211 14.91 -46.46 -23.13
N LEU A 212 15.46 -45.52 -22.37
CA LEU A 212 16.86 -45.51 -21.99
C LEU A 212 16.95 -45.76 -20.49
N LYS A 213 17.41 -46.97 -20.19
CA LYS A 213 17.93 -47.40 -18.89
C LYS A 213 19.28 -46.71 -18.64
N ALA A 214 19.58 -46.53 -17.36
CA ALA A 214 20.90 -46.27 -16.76
C ALA A 214 21.49 -44.89 -17.10
N HIS A 215 22.05 -44.12 -16.16
CA HIS A 215 23.04 -44.54 -15.18
C HIS A 215 22.88 -43.81 -13.83
N SER A 216 22.85 -44.61 -12.77
CA SER A 216 23.38 -44.24 -11.47
C SER A 216 24.92 -44.19 -11.57
N LEU A 217 25.55 -43.20 -10.90
CA LEU A 217 26.86 -43.24 -10.21
C LEU A 217 27.57 -41.85 -10.22
N ARG A 218 27.96 -41.42 -9.02
CA ARG A 218 28.90 -40.36 -8.55
C ARG A 218 28.17 -39.40 -7.60
N THR A 219 28.41 -39.34 -6.29
CA THR A 219 29.57 -39.64 -5.43
C THR A 219 30.88 -38.99 -5.87
N ALA A 220 31.06 -37.73 -5.46
CA ALA A 220 32.30 -37.08 -5.02
C ALA A 220 31.92 -35.66 -4.57
N SER A 221 31.92 -35.32 -3.27
CA SER A 221 33.08 -34.78 -2.55
C SER A 221 34.00 -33.92 -3.41
N ASN A 222 33.98 -32.60 -3.19
CA ASN A 222 35.14 -31.73 -3.03
C ASN A 222 34.63 -30.29 -2.87
N HIS A 223 34.74 -29.73 -1.66
CA HIS A 223 35.88 -28.95 -1.18
C HIS A 223 36.04 -27.58 -1.83
N LEU A 224 35.92 -26.58 -0.96
CA LEU A 224 36.69 -25.34 -0.91
C LEU A 224 36.49 -24.27 -1.99
N SER A 225 36.60 -23.03 -1.50
CA SER A 225 37.09 -21.84 -2.22
C SER A 225 36.08 -21.12 -3.13
N LEU A 226 35.87 -19.81 -3.08
CA LEU A 226 36.54 -18.69 -2.43
C LEU A 226 35.52 -17.57 -2.27
N ARG A 227 35.58 -16.87 -1.12
CA ARG A 227 35.05 -15.50 -0.99
C ARG A 227 35.90 -14.57 -1.87
N PRO A 228 35.31 -13.73 -2.73
CA PRO A 228 35.97 -12.50 -3.14
C PRO A 228 35.69 -11.41 -2.10
N GLN A 229 36.71 -11.11 -1.30
CA GLN A 229 36.84 -9.84 -0.58
C GLN A 229 37.12 -8.76 -1.62
N LEU A 230 36.12 -7.94 -1.97
CA LEU A 230 36.37 -6.69 -2.69
C LEU A 230 36.49 -5.57 -1.66
N THR A 231 37.73 -5.35 -1.25
CA THR A 231 38.19 -4.13 -0.60
C THR A 231 38.29 -3.02 -1.65
N THR A 232 37.32 -2.11 -1.69
CA THR A 232 37.49 -0.80 -2.35
C THR A 232 37.64 0.28 -1.27
N ALA A 233 38.89 0.44 -0.84
CA ALA A 233 39.36 1.68 -0.25
C ALA A 233 39.28 2.77 -1.32
N ARG A 234 38.29 3.68 -1.22
CA ARG A 234 38.28 4.91 -2.01
C ARG A 234 38.73 6.07 -1.14
N ALA A 235 39.84 6.63 -1.58
CA ALA A 235 40.62 7.67 -0.95
C ALA A 235 39.84 8.95 -0.67
N ARG A 236 40.28 9.58 0.42
CA ARG A 236 40.09 10.99 0.77
C ARG A 236 40.50 11.89 -0.40
N SER A 237 39.65 12.86 -0.73
CA SER A 237 40.06 14.14 -1.29
C SER A 237 39.04 15.20 -0.89
N ALA A 238 39.37 15.93 0.18
CA ALA A 238 38.80 17.24 0.45
C ALA A 238 39.72 18.30 -0.17
N PRO A 239 39.16 19.38 -0.73
CA PRO A 239 39.81 20.68 -0.61
C PRO A 239 39.08 21.59 0.40
N ARG A 240 39.92 22.21 1.22
CA ARG A 240 39.68 23.24 2.22
C ARG A 240 39.18 24.56 1.61
N ARG A 241 38.27 25.22 2.35
CA ARG A 241 38.18 26.65 2.76
C ARG A 241 38.13 27.71 1.62
N LEU A 242 37.40 28.83 1.68
CA LEU A 242 37.06 29.80 2.74
C LEU A 242 35.70 30.45 2.34
N SER A 243 34.77 30.74 3.25
CA SER A 243 34.53 32.10 3.78
C SER A 243 33.49 31.95 4.91
N ALA A 244 33.85 32.15 6.18
CA ALA A 244 33.81 33.43 6.87
C ALA A 244 32.39 34.05 6.95
N TRP A 245 31.57 33.56 7.90
CA TRP A 245 30.79 34.43 8.80
C TRP A 245 30.24 33.65 10.02
N SER A 246 30.66 34.11 11.18
CA SER A 246 30.11 33.95 12.54
C SER A 246 30.67 35.16 13.30
N PRO A 247 29.95 35.79 14.26
CA PRO A 247 29.22 35.15 15.37
C PRO A 247 27.81 35.75 15.58
N ALA A 248 26.87 35.15 16.33
CA ALA A 248 26.87 35.13 17.78
C ALA A 248 25.87 34.11 18.35
N THR A 249 26.42 33.20 19.14
CA THR A 249 26.06 32.80 20.50
C THR A 249 24.68 33.17 21.05
N LEU A 250 23.86 32.14 21.31
CA LEU A 250 23.07 32.04 22.56
C LEU A 250 22.57 30.60 22.73
N THR A 251 23.35 29.85 23.51
CA THR A 251 23.00 28.55 24.08
C THR A 251 22.22 28.78 25.37
N PRO A 252 21.04 28.15 25.57
CA PRO A 252 20.57 27.85 26.91
C PRO A 252 20.82 26.37 27.24
N ALA A 253 21.32 26.19 28.45
CA ALA A 253 21.83 24.96 29.02
C ALA A 253 20.77 23.87 29.23
N ASP A 254 21.23 22.63 29.04
CA ASP A 254 20.64 21.40 29.57
C ASP A 254 20.54 21.42 31.11
N PRO A 255 19.46 20.84 31.66
CA PRO A 255 19.57 20.09 32.89
C PRO A 255 19.28 18.60 32.67
N LYS A 256 20.36 17.81 32.72
CA LYS A 256 20.47 16.46 33.32
C LYS A 256 19.18 15.62 33.35
N THR A 257 19.02 14.75 32.36
CA THR A 257 18.23 13.52 32.54
C THR A 257 19.19 12.35 32.67
N ASN A 258 19.32 11.87 33.90
CA ASN A 258 20.03 10.66 34.27
C ASN A 258 19.64 9.49 33.37
N ARG A 259 20.59 9.03 32.57
CA ARG A 259 20.50 7.80 31.79
C ARG A 259 20.61 6.63 32.78
N ALA A 260 19.46 6.18 33.28
CA ALA A 260 19.36 4.93 34.01
C ALA A 260 19.88 3.79 33.13
N VAL A 261 20.95 3.16 33.58
CA VAL A 261 21.45 1.90 33.04
C VAL A 261 20.40 0.84 33.39
N SER A 262 19.51 0.54 32.45
CA SER A 262 18.59 -0.60 32.57
C SER A 262 19.42 -1.87 32.71
N SER A 263 19.40 -2.42 33.91
CA SER A 263 19.88 -3.77 34.19
C SER A 263 19.10 -4.77 33.32
N PRO A 264 19.74 -5.84 32.81
CA PRO A 264 19.04 -6.88 32.08
C PRO A 264 18.00 -7.56 33.00
N PRO A 265 16.84 -7.99 32.45
CA PRO A 265 15.82 -8.67 33.25
C PRO A 265 16.38 -9.99 33.82
N PRO A 266 15.96 -10.38 35.03
CA PRO A 266 16.33 -11.67 35.61
C PRO A 266 15.81 -12.82 34.74
N TYR A 267 16.67 -13.82 34.53
CA TYR A 267 16.30 -15.06 33.84
C TYR A 267 15.07 -15.69 34.51
N PRO A 268 14.08 -16.18 33.73
CA PRO A 268 12.98 -16.93 34.30
C PRO A 268 13.50 -18.20 34.97
N PRO A 269 12.87 -18.64 36.09
CA PRO A 269 13.25 -19.88 36.76
C PRO A 269 13.09 -21.06 35.79
N GLN A 270 14.16 -21.82 35.59
CA GLN A 270 14.11 -23.09 34.89
C GLN A 270 13.19 -24.04 35.66
N MET A 271 12.02 -24.30 35.10
CA MET A 271 11.15 -25.36 35.58
C MET A 271 11.85 -26.71 35.35
N PRO A 272 11.90 -27.60 36.36
CA PRO A 272 12.46 -28.93 36.19
C PRO A 272 11.69 -29.68 35.10
N GLN A 273 12.40 -30.13 34.07
CA GLN A 273 11.85 -31.01 33.05
C GLN A 273 11.42 -32.31 33.75
N GLY A 274 10.10 -32.55 33.78
CA GLY A 274 9.55 -33.80 34.26
C GLY A 274 10.04 -34.97 33.39
N PRO A 275 10.22 -36.16 33.96
CA PRO A 275 10.69 -37.33 33.23
C PRO A 275 9.70 -37.70 32.10
N PRO A 276 10.20 -38.20 30.96
CA PRO A 276 9.35 -38.63 29.85
C PRO A 276 8.48 -39.81 30.30
N ALA A 277 7.17 -39.61 30.27
CA ALA A 277 6.20 -40.66 30.51
C ALA A 277 6.17 -41.64 29.32
N GLY A 278 6.29 -42.92 29.64
CA GLY A 278 5.57 -43.96 28.91
C GLY A 278 6.32 -44.67 27.80
N ALA A 279 7.35 -45.44 28.16
CA ALA A 279 7.64 -46.70 27.47
C ALA A 279 6.75 -47.80 28.10
N ALA A 280 5.65 -48.14 27.44
CA ALA A 280 4.78 -49.28 27.72
C ALA A 280 3.92 -49.47 26.47
N LEU A 281 3.68 -50.63 25.88
CA LEU A 281 3.94 -52.03 26.23
C LEU A 281 3.87 -52.79 24.89
N ALA A 282 4.83 -53.67 24.64
CA ALA A 282 4.67 -54.71 23.64
C ALA A 282 3.87 -55.87 24.25
N SER A 283 2.89 -56.37 23.50
CA SER A 283 2.28 -57.70 23.65
C SER A 283 1.95 -58.13 22.21
N ALA A 284 2.69 -59.10 21.68
CA ALA A 284 2.48 -60.55 21.80
C ALA A 284 1.27 -60.99 20.96
#